data_AF-A0A536FMW7-F1
#
_entry.id   AF-A0A536FMW7-F1
#
_cell.length_a   1.000
_cell.length_b   1.000
_cell.length_c   1.000
_cell.angle_alpha   90.00
_cell.angle_beta   90.00
_cell.angle_gamma   90.00
#
_symmetry.space_group_name_H-M   'P 1'
#
loop_
_entity.id
_entity.type
_entity.pdbx_description
1 polymer ?
#
loop_
_entity_poly.entity_id
_entity_poly.type
_entity_poly.pdbx_seq_one_letter_code
_entity_poly.pdbx_strand_id
1 'polypeptide(L)'
;MPRLDEWLEILDMEVTSTTVLESWTDHLHQRTYNNVARLVMRYRVRQQWKEWTFDRQVHLVPAAGGWRTLCYPTRARMATGH
;
A
#
# COMPACT_ATOMS: atom_id res chain seq x y z
N MET A 1 -4.42 10.38 -2.92
CA MET A 1 -5.12 9.81 -1.75
C MET A 1 -4.93 10.73 -0.56
N PRO A 2 -5.91 10.82 0.36
CA PRO A 2 -5.71 11.49 1.64
C PRO A 2 -4.48 10.87 2.30
N ARG A 3 -3.61 11.69 2.90
CA ARG A 3 -2.63 11.16 3.84
C ARG A 3 -3.44 10.52 4.97
N LEU A 4 -3.01 9.37 5.48
CA LEU A 4 -3.50 8.87 6.76
C LEU A 4 -2.97 9.85 7.81
N ASP A 5 -3.67 10.98 7.97
CA ASP A 5 -3.39 11.97 9.00
C ASP A 5 -3.55 11.31 10.38
N GLU A 6 -3.02 11.93 11.43
CA GLU A 6 -3.13 11.44 12.83
C GLU A 6 -4.58 11.20 13.31
N TRP A 7 -5.56 11.66 12.53
CA TRP A 7 -7.00 11.55 12.77
C TRP A 7 -7.71 10.54 11.86
N LEU A 8 -6.97 9.73 11.08
CA LEU A 8 -7.55 8.71 10.22
C LEU A 8 -7.57 7.35 10.94
N GLU A 9 -8.76 6.89 11.29
CA GLU A 9 -9.00 5.58 11.87
C GLU A 9 -9.16 4.53 10.77
N ILE A 10 -8.44 3.41 10.87
CA ILE A 10 -8.70 2.24 10.01
C ILE A 10 -9.80 1.41 10.66
N LEU A 11 -10.95 1.34 10.01
CA LEU A 11 -12.10 0.57 10.48
C LEU A 11 -12.04 -0.89 10.05
N ASP A 12 -11.53 -1.14 8.84
CA ASP A 12 -11.43 -2.49 8.28
C ASP A 12 -10.32 -2.57 7.22
N MET A 13 -9.80 -3.78 7.02
CA MET A 13 -8.76 -4.11 6.05
C MET A 13 -8.98 -5.50 5.44
N GLU A 14 -9.05 -5.55 4.11
CA GLU A 14 -9.27 -6.80 3.37
C GLU A 14 -8.28 -6.95 2.22
N VAL A 15 -7.84 -8.18 1.95
CA VAL A 15 -7.15 -8.53 0.70
C VAL A 15 -8.23 -8.90 -0.33
N THR A 16 -8.45 -8.04 -1.32
CA THR A 16 -9.48 -8.26 -2.35
C THR A 16 -8.94 -9.00 -3.58
N SER A 17 -7.63 -9.01 -3.78
CA SER A 17 -6.98 -9.74 -4.86
C SER A 17 -5.53 -10.06 -4.53
N THR A 18 -5.07 -11.22 -5.02
CA THR A 18 -3.68 -11.69 -4.90
C THR A 18 -3.19 -12.19 -6.25
N THR A 19 -1.97 -11.81 -6.63
CA THR A 19 -1.25 -12.37 -7.79
C THR A 19 0.18 -12.67 -7.38
N VAL A 20 0.64 -13.89 -7.61
CA VAL A 20 2.06 -14.25 -7.43
C VAL A 20 2.82 -13.94 -8.72
N LEU A 21 3.92 -13.23 -8.58
CA LEU A 21 4.83 -12.84 -9.65
C LEU A 21 6.16 -13.57 -9.44
N GLU A 22 6.65 -14.22 -10.49
CA GLU A 22 7.97 -14.87 -10.47
C GLU A 22 9.09 -13.85 -10.20
N SER A 23 9.01 -12.69 -10.87
CA SER A 23 9.94 -11.57 -10.67
C SER A 23 9.21 -10.23 -10.77
N TRP A 24 9.66 -9.26 -9.98
CA TRP A 24 9.12 -7.91 -9.96
C TRP A 24 10.19 -6.89 -9.53
N THR A 25 10.25 -5.75 -10.23
CA THR A 25 11.22 -4.67 -9.94
C THR A 25 10.54 -3.50 -9.23
N ASP A 26 11.04 -3.19 -8.03
CA ASP A 26 10.76 -1.94 -7.34
C ASP A 26 11.56 -0.81 -7.98
N HIS A 27 10.90 -0.05 -8.84
CA HIS A 27 11.52 1.09 -9.53
C HIS A 27 11.86 2.26 -8.59
N LEU A 28 11.23 2.37 -7.41
CA LEU A 28 11.56 3.44 -6.46
C LEU A 28 12.91 3.18 -5.81
N HIS A 29 13.18 1.92 -5.44
CA HIS A 29 14.43 1.52 -4.80
C HIS A 29 15.42 0.85 -5.76
N GLN A 30 15.09 0.78 -7.05
CA GLN A 30 15.86 0.10 -8.10
C GLN A 30 16.30 -1.32 -7.72
N ARG A 31 15.35 -2.11 -7.20
CA ARG A 31 15.63 -3.46 -6.69
C ARG A 31 14.64 -4.48 -7.23
N THR A 32 15.16 -5.57 -7.79
CA THR A 32 14.35 -6.71 -8.22
C THR A 32 14.20 -7.74 -7.11
N TYR A 33 12.98 -8.26 -7.00
CA TYR A 33 12.61 -9.34 -6.09
C TYR A 33 12.02 -10.48 -6.89
N ASN A 34 12.27 -11.71 -6.44
CA ASN A 34 11.64 -12.90 -6.98
C ASN A 34 10.59 -13.43 -6.00
N ASN A 35 9.63 -14.22 -6.49
CA ASN A 35 8.53 -14.79 -5.73
C ASN A 35 7.77 -13.73 -4.93
N VAL A 36 7.20 -12.74 -5.64
CA VAL A 36 6.50 -11.60 -5.03
C VAL A 36 5.01 -11.83 -5.04
N ALA A 37 4.34 -11.66 -3.91
CA ALA A 37 2.87 -11.57 -3.90
C ALA A 37 2.45 -10.11 -4.04
N ARG A 38 1.81 -9.79 -5.16
CA ARG A 38 1.14 -8.51 -5.39
C ARG A 38 -0.29 -8.61 -4.88
N LEU A 39 -0.64 -7.76 -3.92
CA LEU A 39 -1.95 -7.73 -3.30
C LEU A 39 -2.68 -6.43 -3.61
N VAL A 40 -3.99 -6.50 -3.74
CA VAL A 40 -4.88 -5.34 -3.63
C VAL A 40 -5.49 -5.36 -2.24
N MET A 41 -5.09 -4.39 -1.41
CA MET A 41 -5.62 -4.17 -0.06
C MET A 41 -6.74 -3.15 -0.13
N ARG A 42 -7.94 -3.50 0.30
CA ARG A 42 -9.03 -2.56 0.52
C ARG A 42 -9.04 -2.11 1.97
N TYR A 43 -9.01 -0.80 2.16
CA TYR A 43 -9.13 -0.18 3.47
C TYR A 43 -10.51 0.47 3.56
N ARG A 44 -11.17 0.30 4.70
CA ARG A 44 -12.25 1.19 5.14
C ARG A 44 -11.69 2.08 6.23
N VAL A 45 -11.86 3.39 6.06
CA VAL A 45 -11.31 4.38 6.99
C VAL A 45 -12.36 5.39 7.39
N ARG A 46 -12.13 6.04 8.53
CA ARG A 46 -12.92 7.16 9.03
C ARG A 46 -12.03 8.33 9.38
N GLN A 47 -12.40 9.52 8.90
CA GLN A 47 -11.84 10.78 9.35
C GLN A 47 -12.98 11.67 9.81
N GLN A 48 -12.96 12.04 11.09
CA GLN A 48 -14.05 12.78 11.73
C GLN A 48 -15.39 12.06 11.52
N TRP A 49 -16.35 12.68 10.84
CA TRP A 49 -17.69 12.16 10.57
C TRP A 49 -17.83 11.46 9.22
N LYS A 50 -16.75 11.38 8.44
CA LYS A 50 -16.78 10.81 7.09
C LYS A 50 -16.08 9.46 7.04
N GLU A 51 -16.75 8.49 6.47
CA GLU A 51 -16.19 7.17 6.14
C GLU A 51 -16.04 7.01 4.64
N TRP A 52 -14.98 6.29 4.24
CA TRP A 52 -14.82 5.88 2.85
C TRP A 52 -13.93 4.65 2.75
N THR A 53 -13.97 4.01 1.59
CA THR A 53 -13.10 2.90 1.24
C THR A 53 -12.10 3.31 0.18
N PHE A 54 -10.92 2.71 0.20
CA PHE A 54 -9.96 2.84 -0.89
C PHE A 54 -9.10 1.60 -1.06
N ASP A 55 -8.68 1.35 -2.30
CA ASP A 55 -7.82 0.21 -2.63
C ASP A 55 -6.37 0.66 -2.78
N ARG A 56 -5.43 -0.15 -2.28
CA ARG A 56 -4.00 0.08 -2.38
C ARG A 56 -3.29 -1.18 -2.84
N GLN A 57 -2.44 -1.05 -3.85
CA GLN A 57 -1.55 -2.14 -4.22
C GLN A 57 -0.36 -2.19 -3.24
N VAL A 58 -0.08 -3.39 -2.72
CA VAL A 58 1.12 -3.67 -1.91
C VAL A 58 1.84 -4.88 -2.48
N HIS A 59 3.14 -4.98 -2.18
CA HIS A 59 3.94 -6.13 -2.56
C HIS A 59 4.51 -6.78 -1.31
N LEU A 60 4.24 -8.07 -1.12
CA LEU A 60 4.97 -8.90 -0.16
C LEU A 60 6.17 -9.48 -0.89
N VAL A 61 7.36 -9.17 -0.41
CA VAL A 61 8.61 -9.71 -0.95
C VAL A 61 9.28 -10.61 0.09
N PRO A 62 10.03 -11.64 -0.32
CA PRO A 62 10.77 -12.48 0.61
C PRO A 62 11.78 -11.68 1.44
N ALA A 63 11.91 -12.04 2.70
CA ALA A 63 12.90 -11.51 3.64
C ALA A 63 13.43 -12.64 4.54
N ALA A 64 14.52 -12.40 5.27
CA ALA A 64 15.04 -13.39 6.21
C ALA A 64 13.96 -13.76 7.23
N GLY A 65 13.52 -15.03 7.21
CA GLY A 65 12.52 -15.56 8.13
C GLY A 65 11.05 -15.30 7.75
N GLY A 66 10.75 -14.81 6.55
CA GLY A 66 9.36 -14.68 6.11
C GLY A 66 9.15 -13.68 4.98
N TRP A 67 8.12 -12.86 5.13
CA TRP A 67 7.67 -11.88 4.14
C TRP A 67 7.76 -10.49 4.73
N ARG A 68 8.12 -9.51 3.89
CA ARG A 68 8.03 -8.09 4.24
C ARG A 68 7.13 -7.37 3.26
N THR A 69 6.30 -6.46 3.77
CA THR A 69 5.44 -5.61 2.96
C THR A 69 6.20 -4.40 2.49
N LEU A 70 6.17 -4.13 1.19
CA LEU A 70 6.61 -2.87 0.62
C LEU A 70 5.39 -1.95 0.40
N CYS A 71 5.34 -0.89 1.19
CA CYS A 71 4.28 0.12 1.15
C CYS A 71 4.80 1.40 0.49
N TYR A 72 4.34 1.70 -0.71
CA TYR A 72 4.78 2.89 -1.45
C TYR A 72 3.97 4.12 -1.02
N PRO A 73 4.60 5.21 -0.55
CA PRO A 73 3.87 6.44 -0.32
C PRO A 73 3.24 6.87 -1.65
N THR A 74 1.95 7.19 -1.64
CA THR A 74 1.35 7.89 -2.79
C THR A 74 2.10 9.21 -2.89
N ARG A 75 2.71 9.47 -4.06
CA ARG A 75 3.40 10.74 -4.35
C ARG A 75 2.58 11.87 -3.75
N ALA A 76 3.15 12.54 -2.74
CA ALA A 76 2.50 13.68 -2.14
C ALA A 76 2.10 14.60 -3.29
N ARG A 77 0.81 14.96 -3.35
CA ARG A 77 0.41 16.11 -4.16
C ARG A 77 1.38 17.22 -3.74
N MET A 78 2.25 17.65 -4.66
CA MET A 78 3.14 18.78 -4.40
C MET A 78 2.22 19.88 -3.89
N ALA A 79 2.42 20.30 -2.64
CA ALA A 79 1.83 21.53 -2.15
C ALA A 79 2.55 22.64 -2.93
N THR A 80 2.08 22.93 -4.15
CA THR A 80 2.32 24.22 -4.77
C THR A 80 1.47 25.21 -3.98
N GLY A 81 2.03 25.69 -2.88
CA GLY A 81 1.69 27.00 -2.36
C GLY A 81 2.38 28.03 -3.24
N HIS A 82 1.59 28.80 -3.97
CA HIS A 82 1.67 30.25 -4.14
C HIS A 82 0.38 30.72 -4.81
#